data_AF-A0A836VZD5-F1
#
_entry.id   AF-A0A836VZD5-F1
#
_cell.length_a   1.000
_cell.length_b   1.000
_cell.length_c   1.000
_cell.angle_alpha   90.00
_cell.angle_beta   90.00
_cell.angle_gamma   90.00
#
_symmetry.space_group_name_H-M   'P 1'
#
loop_
_entity.id
_entity.type
_entity.pdbx_description
1 polymer ?
#
loop_
_entity_poly.entity_id
_entity_poly.type
_entity_poly.pdbx_seq_one_letter_code
_entity_poly.pdbx_strand_id
1 'polypeptide(L)' 'MHIQPGDKQIRRWAVPLLTQALKDPRAHVRAEAASTLGELGHDATSSLPALRQLLDDPSPDVRSAADEAIRQIESPAAK' A
#
# COMPACT_ATOMS: atom_id res chain seq x y z
N MET A 1 17.74 4.76 -20.05
CA MET A 1 17.11 3.77 -19.15
C MET A 1 15.67 3.61 -19.59
N HIS A 2 15.33 2.46 -20.19
CA HIS A 2 14.01 2.17 -20.72
C HIS A 2 13.27 1.34 -19.66
N ILE A 3 12.38 1.97 -18.91
CA ILE A 3 11.56 1.29 -17.88
C ILE A 3 10.25 0.88 -18.57
N GLN A 4 10.07 -0.42 -18.79
CA GLN A 4 8.83 -0.98 -19.32
C GLN A 4 7.79 -1.06 -18.19
N PRO A 5 6.58 -0.48 -18.35
CA PRO A 5 5.50 -0.59 -17.38
C PRO A 5 4.80 -1.95 -17.55
N GLY A 6 5.37 -3.00 -16.96
CA GLY A 6 4.77 -4.34 -17.04
C GLY A 6 5.37 -5.39 -16.10
N ASP A 7 6.38 -5.05 -15.30
CA ASP A 7 7.19 -6.06 -14.62
C ASP A 7 6.69 -6.34 -13.20
N LYS A 8 6.17 -7.56 -12.98
CA LYS A 8 6.02 -8.17 -11.64
C LYS A 8 7.28 -8.00 -10.77
N GLN A 9 8.45 -7.84 -11.39
CA GLN A 9 9.73 -7.58 -10.73
C GLN A 9 9.73 -6.28 -9.91
N ILE A 10 9.11 -5.20 -10.42
CA ILE A 10 9.01 -3.91 -9.71
C ILE A 10 8.13 -4.07 -8.47
N ARG A 11 7.03 -4.81 -8.59
CA ARG A 11 6.11 -5.08 -7.47
C ARG A 11 6.82 -5.77 -6.30
N ARG A 12 7.72 -6.71 -6.60
CA ARG A 12 8.47 -7.47 -5.57
C ARG A 12 9.38 -6.58 -4.72
N TRP A 13 9.93 -5.50 -5.28
CA TRP A 13 10.73 -4.53 -4.53
C TRP A 13 9.91 -3.35 -4.01
N ALA A 14 8.78 -3.05 -4.64
CA ALA A 14 7.87 -1.98 -4.23
C ALA A 14 7.20 -2.30 -2.89
N VAL A 15 6.68 -3.52 -2.70
CA VAL A 15 5.96 -3.89 -1.46
C VAL A 15 6.76 -3.62 -0.18
N PRO A 16 8.01 -4.09 -0.01
CA PRO A 16 8.76 -3.80 1.22
C PRO A 16 9.10 -2.32 1.40
N LEU A 17 9.39 -1.59 0.32
CA LEU A 17 9.68 -0.15 0.38
C LEU A 17 8.43 0.66 0.75
N LEU A 18 7.28 0.35 0.14
CA LEU A 18 6.01 0.98 0.46
C LEU A 18 5.57 0.65 1.88
N THR A 19 5.78 -0.59 2.33
CA THR A 19 5.51 -0.99 3.74
C THR A 19 6.35 -0.17 4.72
N GLN A 20 7.60 0.16 4.36
CA GLN A 20 8.43 1.05 5.17
C GLN A 20 7.92 2.50 5.14
N ALA A 21 7.45 2.97 3.97
CA ALA A 21 6.89 4.31 3.79
C ALA A 21 5.59 4.54 4.60
N LEU A 22 4.88 3.48 5.00
CA LEU A 22 3.77 3.56 5.96
C LEU A 22 4.18 4.15 7.33
N LYS A 23 5.48 4.29 7.61
CA LYS A 23 6.00 4.89 8.85
C LYS A 23 6.60 6.28 8.64
N ASP A 24 6.47 6.87 7.45
CA ASP A 24 7.00 8.20 7.17
C ASP A 24 6.32 9.24 8.09
N PRO A 25 7.07 10.23 8.63
CA PRO A 25 6.49 11.26 9.49
C PRO A 25 5.38 12.07 8.81
N ARG A 26 5.39 12.16 7.48
CA ARG A 26 4.41 12.94 6.71
C ARG A 26 3.19 12.10 6.37
N ALA A 27 2.02 12.59 6.76
CA ALA A 27 0.75 11.91 6.52
C ALA A 27 0.49 11.61 5.03
N HIS A 28 0.79 12.55 4.13
CA HIS A 28 0.59 12.35 2.70
C HIS A 28 1.40 11.16 2.14
N VAL A 29 2.60 10.90 2.67
CA VAL A 29 3.42 9.76 2.23
C VAL A 29 2.81 8.44 2.71
N ARG A 30 2.34 8.41 3.96
CA ARG A 30 1.68 7.22 4.50
C ARG A 30 0.42 6.89 3.73
N ALA A 31 -0.39 7.91 3.41
CA ALA A 31 -1.61 7.75 2.60
C ALA A 31 -1.28 7.24 1.20
N GLU A 32 -0.30 7.86 0.51
CA GLU A 32 0.13 7.44 -0.82
C GLU A 32 0.64 5.99 -0.80
N ALA A 33 1.49 5.65 0.17
CA ALA A 33 2.02 4.30 0.31
C ALA A 33 0.93 3.26 0.58
N ALA A 34 -0.08 3.60 1.39
CA ALA A 34 -1.23 2.72 1.60
C ALA A 34 -2.03 2.53 0.31
N SER A 35 -2.36 3.60 -0.40
CA SER A 35 -3.07 3.53 -1.69
C SER A 35 -2.32 2.68 -2.71
N THR A 36 -1.01 2.91 -2.89
CA THR A 36 -0.20 2.12 -3.83
C THR A 36 -0.16 0.65 -3.44
N LEU A 37 -0.09 0.32 -2.14
CA LEU A 37 -0.17 -1.08 -1.69
C LEU A 37 -1.53 -1.71 -2.02
N GLY A 38 -2.62 -0.94 -1.93
CA GLY A 38 -3.95 -1.35 -2.37
C GLY A 38 -4.01 -1.68 -3.87
N GLU A 39 -3.44 -0.82 -4.71
CA GLU A 39 -3.37 -1.00 -6.17
C GLU A 39 -2.55 -2.23 -6.59
N LEU A 40 -1.56 -2.61 -5.78
CA LEU A 40 -0.81 -3.86 -5.97
C LEU A 40 -1.66 -5.11 -5.66
N GLY A 41 -2.77 -4.94 -4.93
CA GLY A 41 -3.72 -5.99 -4.60
C GLY A 41 -3.07 -7.15 -3.85
N HIS A 42 -3.38 -8.38 -4.28
CA HIS A 42 -2.93 -9.59 -3.57
C HIS A 42 -1.40 -9.70 -3.41
N ASP A 43 -0.61 -9.09 -4.29
CA ASP A 43 0.86 -9.06 -4.19
C ASP A 43 1.34 -8.36 -2.90
N ALA A 44 0.52 -7.47 -2.33
CA ALA A 44 0.83 -6.69 -1.13
C ALA A 44 0.30 -7.31 0.18
N THR A 45 -0.19 -8.56 0.17
CA THR A 45 -0.76 -9.26 1.34
C THR A 45 0.16 -9.23 2.58
N SER A 46 1.49 -9.26 2.39
CA SER A 46 2.46 -9.15 3.49
C SER A 46 2.42 -7.82 4.25
N SER A 47 1.80 -6.79 3.67
CA SER A 47 1.68 -5.44 4.24
C SER A 47 0.43 -5.26 5.10
N LEU A 48 -0.51 -6.21 5.07
CA LEU A 48 -1.78 -6.13 5.80
C LEU A 48 -1.61 -5.81 7.31
N PRO A 49 -0.66 -6.39 8.06
CA PRO A 49 -0.46 -6.02 9.45
C PRO A 49 -0.05 -4.55 9.65
N ALA A 50 0.71 -3.99 8.72
CA ALA A 50 1.14 -2.59 8.77
C ALA A 50 0.01 -1.64 8.34
N LEU A 51 -0.76 -2.01 7.32
CA LEU A 51 -1.96 -1.26 6.91
C LEU A 51 -3.00 -1.22 8.03
N ARG A 52 -3.20 -2.32 8.76
CA ARG A 52 -4.12 -2.36 9.92
C ARG A 52 -3.73 -1.40 11.03
N GLN A 53 -2.43 -1.14 11.23
CA GLN A 53 -1.98 -0.14 12.22
C GLN A 53 -2.36 1.28 11.82
N LEU A 54 -2.48 1.55 10.51
CA LEU A 54 -2.87 2.87 10.00
C LEU A 54 -4.36 3.16 10.13
N LEU A 55 -5.18 2.19 10.51
CA LEU A 55 -6.59 2.43 10.86
C LEU A 55 -6.72 3.32 12.11
N ASP A 56 -5.69 3.42 12.93
CA ASP A 56 -5.61 4.30 14.10
C ASP A 56 -4.74 5.56 13.83
N ASP A 57 -4.37 5.83 12.58
CA ASP A 57 -3.52 6.97 12.23
C ASP A 57 -4.21 8.30 12.60
N PRO A 58 -3.48 9.32 13.10
CA PRO A 58 -4.06 10.63 13.42
C PRO A 58 -4.70 11.30 12.20
N SER A 59 -4.21 11.05 10.98
CA SER A 59 -4.75 11.63 9.76
C SER A 59 -5.96 10.84 9.25
N PRO A 60 -7.13 11.48 9.06
CA PRO A 60 -8.31 10.85 8.45
C PRO A 60 -8.05 10.30 7.04
N ASP A 61 -7.22 10.99 6.26
CA ASP A 61 -6.89 10.58 4.89
C ASP A 61 -6.08 9.28 4.89
N VAL A 62 -5.13 9.15 5.83
CA VAL A 62 -4.34 7.93 6.00
C VAL A 62 -5.22 6.75 6.43
N ARG A 63 -6.16 6.97 7.36
CA ARG A 63 -7.11 5.93 7.78
C ARG A 63 -7.97 5.44 6.61
N SER A 64 -8.46 6.38 5.80
CA SER A 64 -9.31 6.07 4.64
C SER A 64 -8.54 5.29 3.57
N ALA A 65 -7.30 5.72 3.28
CA ALA A 65 -6.42 5.01 2.35
C ALA A 65 -6.07 3.60 2.84
N ALA A 66 -5.84 3.42 4.15
CA ALA A 66 -5.56 2.12 4.75
C ALA A 66 -6.75 1.16 4.68
N ASP A 67 -7.96 1.63 4.99
CA ASP A 67 -9.18 0.81 4.90
C ASP A 67 -9.42 0.35 3.45
N GLU A 68 -9.33 1.27 2.49
CA GLU A 68 -9.49 0.94 1.08
C GLU A 68 -8.42 -0.04 0.59
N ALA A 69 -7.15 0.19 0.97
CA ALA A 69 -6.05 -0.71 0.60
C ALA A 69 -6.26 -2.13 1.15
N ILE A 70 -6.68 -2.27 2.41
CA ILE A 70 -6.99 -3.58 3.01
C ILE A 70 -8.09 -4.27 2.20
N ARG A 71 -9.16 -3.55 1.86
CA ARG A 71 -10.27 -4.11 1.07
C ARG A 71 -9.81 -4.55 -0.33
N GLN A 72 -8.95 -3.79 -0.98
CA GLN A 72 -8.42 -4.13 -2.31
C GLN A 72 -7.49 -5.34 -2.27
N ILE A 73 -6.67 -5.47 -1.23
CA ILE A 73 -5.75 -6.61 -1.05
C ILE A 73 -6.52 -7.89 -0.70
N GLU A 74 -7.55 -7.80 0.15
CA GLU A 74 -8.35 -8.94 0.61
C GLU A 74 -9.45 -9.33 -0.40
N SER A 75 -9.84 -8.43 -1.30
CA SER A 75 -10.80 -8.74 -2.35
C SER A 75 -10.13 -9.55 -3.47
N PRO A 76 -10.63 -10.76 -3.80
CA PRO A 76 -10.10 -11.57 -4.91
C PRO A 76 -10.39 -10.99 -6.31
N ALA A 77 -10.88 -9.75 -6.39
CA ALA A 77 -11.47 -9.14 -7.58
C ALA A 77 -10.68 -7.95 -8.17
N ALA A 78 -9.49 -7.64 -7.67
CA ALA A 78 -8.58 -6.71 -8.34
C ALA A 78 -7.99 -7.41 -9.58
N LYS A 79 -8.72 -7.24 -10.70
CA LYS A 79 -8.51 -7.84 -12.02
C LYS A 79 -7.16 -7.49 -12.65
#